data_AF-A0A091FQB6-F1
#
_entry.id   AF-A0A091FQB6-F1
#
_cell.length_a   1.000
_cell.length_b   1.000
_cell.length_c   1.000
_cell.angle_alpha   90.00
_cell.angle_beta   90.00
_cell.angle_gamma   90.00
#
_symmetry.space_group_name_H-M   'P 1'
#
loop_
_entity.id
_entity.type
_entity.pdbx_description
1 polymer ?
#
loop_
_entity_poly.entity_id
_entity_poly.type
_entity_poly.pdbx_seq_one_letter_code
_entity_poly.pdbx_strand_id
1 'polypeptide(L)'
;MPPWFSDDDLQKMQLLARGQVISKTRVPAHGQVLRVRLQAVGHTEVDASPASPQGDCWDGHCGLIKRPRDIYEVLAFHLDRVLGLNRAVARRFTSHLLPYSYTDGSLRPIVWWAPDLQHLEDANNDQNSCALGWLQYQEMLQPRGPTPAAGDAPCSSIPHDEWSRLALFDFLLQVHDRLDRYCCGFQPDPSEPCVEERLHEKCRNPAELVLVHILVRRSAPSRLVFIDNAGRPQHPEEKLNFRLLQGIDRFPVGAVATLQSGKLQSLLLESLRVDQELWESQAGAEGLRPLLQTIDRRARILLRYIQEHNLTV
;
A
#
# COMPACT_ATOMS: atom_id res chain seq x y z
N MET A 1 3.76 -24.09 -0.71
CA MET A 1 3.64 -22.67 -0.33
C MET A 1 4.29 -21.87 -1.44
N PRO A 2 3.71 -20.75 -1.89
CA PRO A 2 4.29 -19.99 -3.00
C PRO A 2 5.68 -19.43 -2.64
N PRO A 3 6.65 -19.43 -3.56
CA PRO A 3 8.06 -19.16 -3.26
C PRO A 3 8.40 -17.69 -2.96
N TRP A 4 7.46 -16.76 -3.15
CA TRP A 4 7.64 -15.32 -2.92
C TRP A 4 7.28 -14.87 -1.48
N PHE A 5 6.77 -15.76 -0.64
CA PHE A 5 6.60 -15.47 0.79
C PHE A 5 7.85 -15.89 1.57
N SER A 6 8.39 -14.97 2.36
CA SER A 6 9.38 -15.30 3.38
C SER A 6 8.72 -15.92 4.61
N ASP A 7 9.50 -16.62 5.45
CA ASP A 7 9.01 -17.15 6.74
C ASP A 7 8.44 -16.03 7.63
N ASP A 8 9.02 -14.82 7.56
CA ASP A 8 8.55 -13.64 8.28
C ASP A 8 7.18 -13.15 7.79
N ASP A 9 6.91 -13.25 6.48
CA ASP A 9 5.59 -12.94 5.91
C ASP A 9 4.56 -13.97 6.41
N LEU A 10 4.87 -15.26 6.34
CA LEU A 10 3.97 -16.35 6.73
C LEU A 10 3.62 -16.28 8.22
N GLN A 11 4.61 -16.05 9.09
CA GLN A 11 4.40 -15.87 10.53
C GLN A 11 3.51 -14.67 10.84
N LYS A 12 3.75 -13.53 10.18
CA LYS A 12 2.91 -12.32 10.33
C LYS A 12 1.50 -12.53 9.81
N MET A 13 1.32 -13.13 8.63
CA MET A 13 0.00 -13.48 8.09
C MET A 13 -0.77 -14.39 9.06
N GLN A 14 -0.12 -15.40 9.63
CA GLN A 14 -0.74 -16.31 10.60
C GLN A 14 -1.16 -15.58 11.88
N LEU A 15 -0.33 -14.68 12.42
CA LEU A 15 -0.68 -13.84 13.58
C LEU A 15 -1.86 -12.92 13.27
N LEU A 16 -1.85 -12.23 12.12
CA LEU A 16 -2.91 -11.32 11.71
C LEU A 16 -4.26 -12.04 11.50
N ALA A 17 -4.24 -13.22 10.85
CA ALA A 17 -5.43 -14.01 10.55
C ALA A 17 -6.03 -14.69 11.80
N ARG A 18 -5.18 -15.24 12.69
CA ARG A 18 -5.63 -16.10 13.81
C ARG A 18 -5.45 -15.51 15.20
N GLY A 19 -4.56 -14.54 15.37
CA GLY A 19 -4.20 -14.00 16.69
C GLY A 19 -5.39 -13.40 17.44
N GLN A 20 -5.47 -13.66 18.74
CA GLN A 20 -6.50 -13.10 19.61
C GLN A 20 -6.25 -11.60 19.82
N VAL A 21 -7.27 -10.76 19.60
CA VAL A 21 -7.20 -9.34 19.97
C VAL A 21 -7.22 -9.24 21.49
N ILE A 22 -6.14 -8.75 22.08
CA ILE A 22 -5.98 -8.57 23.54
C ILE A 22 -6.08 -7.11 23.98
N SER A 23 -5.82 -6.16 23.09
CA SER A 23 -6.07 -4.73 23.35
C SER A 23 -6.32 -3.95 22.04
N LYS A 24 -6.86 -2.74 22.18
CA LYS A 24 -7.13 -1.82 21.07
C LYS A 24 -6.73 -0.39 21.43
N THR A 25 -6.31 0.39 20.44
CA THR A 25 -6.04 1.83 20.53
C THR A 25 -6.67 2.52 19.31
N ARG A 26 -7.34 3.65 19.51
CA ARG A 26 -7.76 4.50 18.39
C ARG A 26 -6.54 5.16 17.78
N VAL A 27 -6.47 5.23 16.46
CA VAL A 27 -5.47 6.04 15.77
C VAL A 27 -5.98 7.49 15.71
N PRO A 28 -5.22 8.51 16.17
CA PRO A 28 -5.59 9.91 16.03
C PRO A 28 -5.89 10.27 14.56
N ALA A 29 -6.81 11.21 14.33
CA ALA A 29 -7.33 11.63 13.01
C ALA A 29 -7.97 10.53 12.12
N HIS A 30 -7.67 9.25 12.30
CA HIS A 30 -8.18 8.14 11.50
C HIS A 30 -9.28 7.34 12.21
N GLY A 31 -10.41 7.98 12.54
CA GLY A 31 -11.50 7.39 13.34
C GLY A 31 -12.17 6.12 12.76
N GLN A 32 -11.88 5.75 11.50
CA GLN A 32 -12.35 4.54 10.83
C GLN A 32 -11.29 3.42 10.74
N VAL A 33 -10.16 3.58 11.43
CA VAL A 33 -9.08 2.59 11.56
C VAL A 33 -8.84 2.32 13.04
N LEU A 34 -8.54 1.07 13.39
CA LEU A 34 -8.28 0.68 14.77
C LEU A 34 -6.97 -0.10 14.88
N ARG A 35 -6.04 0.38 15.72
CA ARG A 35 -4.83 -0.38 16.06
C ARG A 35 -5.20 -1.42 17.11
N VAL A 36 -4.75 -2.65 16.91
CA VAL A 36 -4.97 -3.77 17.83
C VAL A 36 -3.66 -4.46 18.15
N ARG A 37 -3.55 -4.99 19.36
CA ARG A 37 -2.49 -5.92 19.77
C ARG A 37 -3.03 -7.34 19.71
N LEU A 38 -2.24 -8.24 19.13
CA LEU A 38 -2.59 -9.62 18.84
C LEU A 38 -1.70 -10.57 19.63
N GLN A 39 -2.28 -11.63 20.18
CA GLN A 39 -1.56 -12.74 20.79
C GLN A 39 -1.72 -13.99 19.92
N ALA A 40 -0.62 -14.71 19.66
CA ALA A 40 -0.68 -15.97 18.95
C ALA A 40 -1.42 -17.03 19.79
N VAL A 41 -2.33 -17.77 19.15
CA VAL A 41 -3.17 -18.79 19.81
C VAL A 41 -2.28 -19.89 20.39
N GLY A 42 -2.43 -20.17 21.69
CA GLY A 42 -1.66 -21.19 22.40
C GLY A 42 -0.49 -20.66 23.24
N HIS A 43 -0.14 -19.37 23.15
CA HIS A 43 0.80 -18.75 24.10
C HIS A 43 0.07 -18.31 25.37
N THR A 44 0.35 -18.98 26.49
CA THR A 44 -0.02 -18.52 27.83
C THR A 44 0.68 -17.21 28.17
N GLU A 45 0.06 -16.40 29.03
CA GLU A 45 0.52 -15.07 29.43
C GLU A 45 1.99 -15.09 29.90
N VAL A 46 2.83 -14.30 29.23
CA VAL A 46 4.07 -13.80 29.83
C VAL A 46 3.68 -12.53 30.57
N ASP A 47 3.69 -12.62 31.90
CA ASP A 47 3.39 -11.58 32.89
C ASP A 47 2.64 -10.34 32.38
N ALA A 48 1.34 -10.31 32.67
CA ALA A 48 0.49 -9.12 32.54
C ALA A 48 0.87 -8.04 33.58
N SER A 49 2.12 -7.57 33.54
CA SER A 49 2.45 -6.21 33.94
C SER A 49 1.48 -5.27 33.23
N PRO A 50 0.95 -4.23 33.90
CA PRO A 50 0.02 -3.29 33.26
C PRO A 50 0.77 -2.51 32.19
N ALA A 51 0.79 -3.07 30.97
CA ALA A 51 1.27 -2.38 29.80
C ALA A 51 0.56 -1.04 29.74
N SER A 52 1.33 0.04 29.56
CA SER A 52 0.77 1.38 29.50
C SER A 52 -0.37 1.43 28.48
N PRO A 53 -1.30 2.41 28.57
CA PRO A 53 -2.33 2.59 27.53
C PRO A 53 -1.78 2.77 26.10
N GLN A 54 -0.46 2.97 25.98
CA GLN A 54 0.34 3.06 24.77
C GLN A 54 1.24 1.82 24.56
N GLY A 55 0.82 0.65 25.07
CA GLY A 55 1.56 -0.63 25.03
C GLY A 55 2.25 -0.85 23.68
N ASP A 56 3.58 -0.81 23.72
CA ASP A 56 4.35 -0.34 22.58
C ASP A 56 4.57 -1.44 21.54
N CYS A 57 4.33 -1.13 20.27
CA CYS A 57 4.16 -2.14 19.22
C CYS A 57 5.49 -2.70 18.67
N TRP A 58 6.62 -2.43 19.31
CA TRP A 58 7.98 -2.80 18.88
C TRP A 58 8.21 -4.30 18.74
N ASP A 59 7.49 -5.12 19.50
CA ASP A 59 7.55 -6.57 19.40
C ASP A 59 6.87 -7.15 18.15
N GLY A 60 6.34 -6.29 17.26
CA GLY A 60 5.72 -6.70 16.00
C GLY A 60 4.36 -7.37 16.15
N HIS A 61 3.76 -7.38 17.34
CA HIS A 61 2.48 -8.06 17.61
C HIS A 61 1.23 -7.17 17.36
N CYS A 62 1.38 -6.05 16.66
CA CYS A 62 0.30 -5.12 16.37
C CYS A 62 -0.19 -5.20 14.91
N GLY A 63 -1.47 -4.85 14.71
CA GLY A 63 -2.06 -4.66 13.38
C GLY A 63 -3.04 -3.49 13.34
N LEU A 64 -3.36 -3.02 12.14
CA LEU A 64 -4.38 -2.01 11.84
C LEU A 64 -5.57 -2.65 11.15
N ILE A 65 -6.72 -2.67 11.82
CA ILE A 65 -7.98 -3.07 11.19
C ILE A 65 -8.51 -1.87 10.39
N LYS A 66 -8.63 -2.05 9.08
CA LYS A 66 -9.08 -1.04 8.10
C LYS A 66 -10.61 -1.14 7.86
N ARG A 67 -11.15 -0.35 6.94
CA ARG A 67 -12.59 -0.33 6.59
C ARG A 67 -12.92 -1.55 5.69
N PRO A 68 -14.18 -2.01 5.60
CA PRO A 68 -14.52 -3.15 4.75
C PRO A 68 -14.28 -2.86 3.26
N ARG A 69 -14.51 -1.60 2.85
CA ARG A 69 -14.24 -1.13 1.48
C ARG A 69 -12.76 -1.15 1.10
N ASP A 70 -11.86 -1.18 2.09
CA ASP A 70 -10.42 -1.19 1.90
C ASP A 70 -9.92 -2.64 1.65
N ILE A 71 -10.80 -3.65 1.47
CA ILE A 71 -10.46 -5.09 1.32
C ILE A 71 -9.35 -5.37 0.31
N TYR A 72 -9.21 -4.51 -0.70
CA TYR A 72 -8.20 -4.60 -1.73
C TYR A 72 -6.76 -4.31 -1.24
N GLU A 73 -6.52 -3.84 -0.01
CA GLU A 73 -5.19 -3.88 0.63
C GLU A 73 -4.58 -5.30 0.60
N VAL A 74 -5.44 -6.32 0.68
CA VAL A 74 -5.04 -7.73 0.66
C VAL A 74 -4.61 -8.13 -0.75
N LEU A 75 -5.38 -7.76 -1.78
CA LEU A 75 -4.94 -7.91 -3.18
C LEU A 75 -3.62 -7.17 -3.41
N ALA A 76 -3.51 -5.95 -2.91
CA ALA A 76 -2.35 -5.11 -3.06
C ALA A 76 -1.11 -5.84 -2.52
N PHE A 77 -1.15 -6.36 -1.28
CA PHE A 77 -0.11 -7.23 -0.71
C PHE A 77 0.21 -8.48 -1.54
N HIS A 78 -0.78 -9.17 -2.09
CA HIS A 78 -0.52 -10.37 -2.88
C HIS A 78 0.15 -10.06 -4.24
N LEU A 79 -0.24 -8.96 -4.90
CA LEU A 79 0.40 -8.43 -6.11
C LEU A 79 1.83 -8.00 -5.82
N ASP A 80 1.95 -7.19 -4.78
CA ASP A 80 3.17 -6.73 -4.15
C ASP A 80 4.15 -7.88 -3.92
N ARG A 81 3.75 -9.04 -3.37
CA ARG A 81 4.67 -10.18 -3.18
C ARG A 81 5.01 -10.92 -4.47
N VAL A 82 4.05 -11.07 -5.38
CA VAL A 82 4.28 -11.64 -6.72
C VAL A 82 5.27 -10.79 -7.55
N LEU A 83 5.41 -9.50 -7.22
CA LEU A 83 6.40 -8.58 -7.80
C LEU A 83 7.62 -8.30 -6.88
N GLY A 84 7.49 -8.52 -5.56
CA GLY A 84 8.50 -8.54 -4.47
C GLY A 84 8.55 -7.38 -3.44
N LEU A 85 7.57 -7.15 -2.52
CA LEU A 85 7.45 -5.88 -1.72
C LEU A 85 7.05 -5.93 -0.16
N ASN A 86 5.82 -5.59 0.33
CA ASN A 86 5.23 -5.36 1.70
C ASN A 86 4.13 -6.38 2.24
N ARG A 87 3.05 -6.03 3.03
CA ARG A 87 2.24 -6.99 3.90
C ARG A 87 0.72 -6.68 4.23
N ALA A 88 -0.24 -7.65 4.14
CA ALA A 88 -1.65 -7.58 4.68
C ALA A 88 -2.44 -8.94 4.70
N VAL A 89 -3.60 -9.08 5.39
CA VAL A 89 -4.58 -10.21 5.25
C VAL A 89 -6.04 -9.78 5.47
N ALA A 90 -7.01 -10.57 5.01
CA ALA A 90 -8.45 -10.41 5.25
C ALA A 90 -8.91 -11.18 6.50
N ARG A 91 -9.87 -10.61 7.25
CA ARG A 91 -10.41 -11.24 8.46
C ARG A 91 -11.80 -10.72 8.83
N ARG A 92 -12.68 -11.61 9.30
CA ARG A 92 -13.88 -11.24 10.06
C ARG A 92 -13.54 -11.24 11.55
N PHE A 93 -13.98 -10.21 12.28
CA PHE A 93 -13.65 -10.06 13.69
C PHE A 93 -14.85 -10.35 14.58
N THR A 94 -14.60 -11.03 15.69
CA THR A 94 -15.61 -11.47 16.68
C THR A 94 -15.23 -11.13 18.12
N SER A 95 -14.10 -10.45 18.34
CA SER A 95 -13.63 -10.13 19.70
C SER A 95 -14.53 -9.11 20.38
N HIS A 96 -15.02 -9.46 21.57
CA HIS A 96 -15.81 -8.59 22.45
C HIS A 96 -15.10 -7.29 22.84
N LEU A 97 -13.77 -7.21 22.69
CA LEU A 97 -13.03 -5.97 22.90
C LEU A 97 -13.29 -4.95 21.80
N LEU A 98 -13.75 -5.35 20.61
CA LEU A 98 -13.94 -4.46 19.46
C LEU A 98 -15.34 -3.80 19.47
N PRO A 99 -15.50 -2.58 18.91
CA PRO A 99 -16.83 -1.99 18.72
C PRO A 99 -17.67 -2.82 17.75
N TYR A 100 -19.01 -2.78 17.88
CA TYR A 100 -19.93 -3.52 17.00
C TYR A 100 -19.67 -3.29 15.50
N SER A 101 -19.31 -2.06 15.10
CA SER A 101 -18.98 -1.74 13.71
C SER A 101 -17.78 -2.51 13.15
N TYR A 102 -16.95 -3.13 14.00
CA TYR A 102 -15.85 -4.01 13.59
C TYR A 102 -16.21 -5.50 13.68
N THR A 103 -17.33 -5.85 14.33
CA THR A 103 -17.79 -7.23 14.56
C THR A 103 -19.19 -7.49 14.00
N ASP A 104 -19.61 -6.69 13.01
CA ASP A 104 -20.88 -6.77 12.30
C ASP A 104 -20.93 -7.91 11.25
N GLY A 105 -19.93 -8.79 11.26
CA GLY A 105 -19.74 -9.85 10.27
C GLY A 105 -19.04 -9.40 8.98
N SER A 106 -18.78 -8.11 8.78
CA SER A 106 -18.08 -7.61 7.59
C SER A 106 -16.65 -8.15 7.50
N LEU A 107 -16.23 -8.54 6.30
CA LEU A 107 -14.83 -8.84 6.02
C LEU A 107 -14.03 -7.54 5.97
N ARG A 108 -12.85 -7.50 6.61
CA ARG A 108 -11.99 -6.31 6.70
C ARG A 108 -10.53 -6.69 6.47
N PRO A 109 -9.69 -5.81 5.89
CA PRO A 109 -8.25 -5.99 5.99
C PRO A 109 -7.79 -5.79 7.43
N ILE A 110 -6.76 -6.54 7.80
CA ILE A 110 -5.84 -6.16 8.85
C ILE A 110 -4.41 -6.14 8.29
N VAL A 111 -3.77 -4.98 8.44
CA VAL A 111 -2.42 -4.70 7.94
C VAL A 111 -1.45 -4.79 9.13
N TRP A 112 -0.24 -5.31 8.93
CA TRP A 112 0.76 -5.35 9.99
C TRP A 112 1.20 -3.94 10.41
N TRP A 113 1.25 -3.65 11.71
CA TRP A 113 1.79 -2.38 12.19
C TRP A 113 3.32 -2.47 12.25
N ALA A 114 4.00 -1.76 11.34
CA ALA A 114 5.44 -1.62 11.36
C ALA A 114 5.85 -0.56 12.40
N PRO A 115 6.49 -0.96 13.53
CA PRO A 115 6.72 -0.05 14.67
C PRO A 115 7.83 0.98 14.43
N ASP A 116 8.75 0.67 13.52
CA ASP A 116 9.88 1.52 13.13
C ASP A 116 9.61 2.33 11.86
N LEU A 117 8.34 2.51 11.48
CA LEU A 117 7.97 3.51 10.47
C LEU A 117 8.41 4.90 10.94
N GLN A 118 9.04 5.64 10.03
CA GLN A 118 9.43 7.02 10.27
C GLN A 118 8.28 7.94 9.88
N HIS A 119 7.76 8.69 10.84
CA HIS A 119 6.83 9.79 10.58
C HIS A 119 7.52 11.11 10.90
N LEU A 120 7.27 12.13 10.08
CA LEU A 120 7.51 13.52 10.46
C LEU A 120 6.53 13.93 11.57
N GLU A 121 6.90 14.96 12.33
CA GLU A 121 5.96 15.68 13.18
C GLU A 121 5.19 16.69 12.31
N ASP A 122 4.19 16.21 11.56
CA ASP A 122 3.36 17.05 10.68
C ASP A 122 1.96 17.31 11.25
N ALA A 123 1.55 18.58 11.28
CA ALA A 123 0.23 18.99 11.80
C ALA A 123 -0.95 18.46 10.96
N ASN A 124 -0.70 18.12 9.69
CA ASN A 124 -1.68 17.61 8.74
C ASN A 124 -1.85 16.09 8.80
N ASN A 125 -0.90 15.37 9.43
CA ASN A 125 -0.90 13.91 9.49
C ASN A 125 -0.99 13.29 8.07
N ASP A 126 -0.19 13.80 7.14
CA ASP A 126 -0.06 13.33 5.74
C ASP A 126 0.76 12.00 5.66
N GLN A 127 1.16 11.48 6.82
CA GLN A 127 1.89 10.23 7.05
C GLN A 127 3.15 10.07 6.18
N ASN A 128 3.97 11.12 6.16
CA ASN A 128 5.23 11.15 5.41
C ASN A 128 6.45 10.95 6.34
N SER A 129 7.52 10.31 5.84
CA SER A 129 8.86 10.30 6.46
C SER A 129 9.71 11.50 6.04
N CYS A 130 9.35 12.13 4.92
CA CYS A 130 9.99 13.28 4.32
C CYS A 130 8.94 14.06 3.50
N ALA A 131 8.90 15.39 3.61
CA ALA A 131 7.90 16.22 2.95
C ALA A 131 8.36 16.55 1.52
N LEU A 132 7.56 16.18 0.51
CA LEU A 132 7.95 16.28 -0.89
C LEU A 132 6.83 16.87 -1.76
N GLY A 133 7.12 17.98 -2.43
CA GLY A 133 6.25 18.57 -3.46
C GLY A 133 6.38 17.88 -4.82
N TRP A 134 5.36 17.99 -5.67
CA TRP A 134 5.37 17.40 -7.01
C TRP A 134 6.57 17.87 -7.86
N LEU A 135 6.89 19.17 -7.82
CA LEU A 135 8.03 19.72 -8.55
C LEU A 135 9.37 19.14 -8.06
N GLN A 136 9.55 19.02 -6.74
CA GLN A 136 10.75 18.45 -6.12
C GLN A 136 10.90 16.96 -6.45
N TYR A 137 9.79 16.21 -6.43
CA TYR A 137 9.74 14.81 -6.85
C TYR A 137 10.21 14.66 -8.31
N GLN A 138 9.66 15.47 -9.22
CA GLN A 138 10.03 15.43 -10.64
C GLN A 138 11.47 15.89 -10.91
N GLU A 139 12.02 16.81 -10.11
CA GLU A 139 13.44 17.19 -10.18
C GLU A 139 14.37 16.06 -9.71
N MET A 140 14.03 15.40 -8.59
CA MET A 140 14.78 14.27 -8.03
C MET A 140 14.84 13.06 -8.97
N LEU A 141 13.81 12.83 -9.80
CA LEU A 141 13.82 11.77 -10.80
C LEU A 141 14.73 12.06 -12.02
N GLN A 142 15.22 13.28 -12.21
CA GLN A 142 16.02 13.59 -13.40
C GLN A 142 17.41 12.92 -13.35
N PRO A 143 17.82 12.13 -14.36
CA PRO A 143 19.14 11.47 -14.38
C PRO A 143 20.35 12.43 -14.40
N ARG A 144 20.10 13.73 -14.60
CA ARG A 144 21.09 14.81 -14.62
C ARG A 144 20.67 16.00 -13.74
N GLY A 145 19.78 15.78 -12.77
CA GLY A 145 19.44 16.80 -11.79
C GLY A 145 20.69 17.29 -11.06
N PRO A 146 20.73 18.55 -10.59
CA PRO A 146 21.83 19.01 -9.77
C PRO A 146 21.95 18.09 -8.55
N THR A 147 23.16 17.58 -8.28
CA THR A 147 23.39 16.77 -7.08
C THR A 147 22.94 17.60 -5.88
N PRO A 148 21.94 17.16 -5.10
CA PRO A 148 21.48 17.96 -3.98
C PRO A 148 22.65 18.25 -3.04
N ALA A 149 22.74 19.49 -2.55
CA ALA A 149 23.69 19.81 -1.49
C ALA A 149 23.46 18.82 -0.33
N ALA A 150 24.51 18.10 0.05
CA ALA A 150 24.40 16.94 0.93
C ALA A 150 23.88 17.37 2.32
N GLY A 151 22.57 17.22 2.54
CA GLY A 151 21.88 17.62 3.77
C GLY A 151 20.43 18.10 3.56
N ASP A 152 20.12 18.80 2.48
CA ASP A 152 18.93 19.68 2.44
C ASP A 152 17.74 19.18 1.60
N ALA A 153 17.90 18.15 0.76
CA ALA A 153 16.79 17.63 -0.07
C ALA A 153 15.98 16.53 0.65
N PRO A 154 14.66 16.71 0.85
CA PRO A 154 13.78 15.66 1.38
C PRO A 154 13.85 14.38 0.53
N CYS A 155 13.78 13.23 1.21
CA CYS A 155 13.77 11.91 0.57
C CYS A 155 15.02 11.52 -0.25
N SER A 156 16.11 12.30 -0.22
CA SER A 156 17.32 12.07 -1.02
C SER A 156 18.07 10.75 -0.72
N SER A 157 17.76 10.07 0.38
CA SER A 157 18.25 8.71 0.68
C SER A 157 17.57 7.60 -0.12
N ILE A 158 16.46 7.89 -0.80
CA ILE A 158 15.64 6.92 -1.53
C ILE A 158 16.11 6.86 -2.99
N PRO A 159 16.67 5.71 -3.45
CA PRO A 159 17.18 5.57 -4.79
C PRO A 159 16.04 5.51 -5.83
N HIS A 160 16.36 5.88 -7.07
CA HIS A 160 15.38 5.96 -8.17
C HIS A 160 14.61 4.65 -8.41
N ASP A 161 15.23 3.49 -8.19
CA ASP A 161 14.58 2.20 -8.43
C ASP A 161 13.47 1.87 -7.41
N GLU A 162 13.49 2.45 -6.21
CA GLU A 162 12.37 2.37 -5.26
C GLU A 162 11.18 3.20 -5.77
N TRP A 163 11.43 4.40 -6.32
CA TRP A 163 10.40 5.21 -6.98
C TRP A 163 9.82 4.52 -8.22
N SER A 164 10.65 3.84 -9.02
CA SER A 164 10.22 3.00 -10.13
C SER A 164 9.32 1.82 -9.70
N ARG A 165 9.64 1.16 -8.58
CA ARG A 165 8.78 0.10 -8.00
C ARG A 165 7.44 0.67 -7.55
N LEU A 166 7.47 1.83 -6.87
CA LEU A 166 6.28 2.51 -6.39
C LEU A 166 5.35 2.91 -7.54
N ALA A 167 5.88 3.60 -8.55
CA ALA A 167 5.11 4.03 -9.71
C ALA A 167 4.47 2.86 -10.48
N LEU A 168 5.20 1.76 -10.67
CA LEU A 168 4.66 0.54 -11.27
C LEU A 168 3.50 -0.04 -10.45
N PHE A 169 3.68 -0.13 -9.14
CA PHE A 169 2.70 -0.71 -8.22
C PHE A 169 1.43 0.13 -8.12
N ASP A 170 1.58 1.43 -7.86
CA ASP A 170 0.50 2.39 -7.78
C ASP A 170 -0.24 2.52 -9.13
N PHE A 171 0.44 2.37 -10.28
CA PHE A 171 -0.22 2.33 -11.60
C PHE A 171 -1.07 1.06 -11.82
N LEU A 172 -0.59 -0.14 -11.44
CA LEU A 172 -1.38 -1.37 -11.59
C LEU A 172 -2.65 -1.31 -10.74
N LEU A 173 -2.54 -0.83 -9.51
CA LEU A 173 -3.66 -0.72 -8.57
C LEU A 173 -4.51 0.54 -8.75
N GLN A 174 -3.99 1.56 -9.44
CA GLN A 174 -4.54 2.93 -9.49
C GLN A 174 -4.65 3.57 -8.09
N VAL A 175 -3.58 3.42 -7.29
CA VAL A 175 -3.37 4.15 -6.03
C VAL A 175 -2.86 5.55 -6.39
N HIS A 176 -3.79 6.44 -6.74
CA HIS A 176 -3.41 7.79 -7.18
C HIS A 176 -3.07 8.74 -6.02
N ASP A 177 -3.64 8.53 -4.84
CA ASP A 177 -3.60 9.47 -3.72
C ASP A 177 -2.16 9.83 -3.27
N ARG A 178 -1.24 8.87 -3.38
CA ARG A 178 0.16 9.01 -2.96
C ARG A 178 0.97 10.01 -3.80
N LEU A 179 0.94 9.85 -5.12
CA LEU A 179 1.74 10.64 -6.08
C LEU A 179 0.94 11.75 -6.77
N ASP A 180 -0.39 11.64 -6.78
CA ASP A 180 -1.32 12.53 -7.45
C ASP A 180 -2.64 12.68 -6.64
N ARG A 181 -2.52 13.00 -5.34
CA ARG A 181 -3.60 13.33 -4.38
C ARG A 181 -4.71 14.23 -4.94
N TYR A 182 -4.36 15.05 -5.92
CA TYR A 182 -5.21 16.08 -6.53
C TYR A 182 -5.93 15.60 -7.80
N CYS A 183 -5.70 14.35 -8.22
CA CYS A 183 -6.22 13.76 -9.46
C CYS A 183 -5.90 14.59 -10.71
N CYS A 184 -4.68 15.15 -10.82
CA CYS A 184 -4.29 15.99 -11.95
C CYS A 184 -3.96 15.18 -13.22
N GLY A 185 -3.74 13.86 -13.10
CA GLY A 185 -3.32 12.99 -14.19
C GLY A 185 -4.45 12.31 -14.98
N PHE A 186 -5.72 12.56 -14.64
CA PHE A 186 -6.89 12.02 -15.32
C PHE A 186 -8.10 12.95 -15.11
N GLN A 187 -9.24 12.66 -15.74
CA GLN A 187 -10.50 13.36 -15.46
C GLN A 187 -11.22 12.65 -14.30
N PRO A 188 -11.21 13.19 -13.06
CA PRO A 188 -11.87 12.54 -11.93
C PRO A 188 -13.40 12.55 -12.08
N ASP A 189 -14.03 11.52 -11.52
CA ASP A 189 -15.48 11.48 -11.30
C ASP A 189 -15.86 12.35 -10.08
N PRO A 190 -17.10 12.87 -9.99
CA PRO A 190 -17.49 13.76 -8.89
C PRO A 190 -17.37 13.17 -7.47
N SER A 191 -17.37 11.84 -7.34
CA SER A 191 -17.18 11.10 -6.10
C SER A 191 -15.72 10.75 -5.78
N GLU A 192 -14.76 11.28 -6.55
CA GLU A 192 -13.35 11.19 -6.20
C GLU A 192 -13.05 12.11 -5.01
N PRO A 193 -12.33 11.67 -3.96
CA PRO A 193 -12.05 12.51 -2.78
C PRO A 193 -11.37 13.83 -3.12
N CYS A 194 -10.49 13.84 -4.11
CA CYS A 194 -9.84 15.05 -4.63
C CYS A 194 -10.82 16.09 -5.20
N VAL A 195 -12.03 15.69 -5.61
CA VAL A 195 -13.11 16.58 -6.08
C VAL A 195 -14.03 16.95 -4.93
N GLU A 196 -14.44 15.99 -4.10
CA GLU A 196 -15.29 16.23 -2.91
C GLU A 196 -14.63 17.22 -1.93
N GLU A 197 -13.33 17.08 -1.71
CA GLU A 197 -12.49 17.95 -0.85
C GLU A 197 -11.96 19.19 -1.59
N ARG A 198 -12.35 19.41 -2.85
CA ARG A 198 -11.92 20.52 -3.74
C ARG A 198 -10.41 20.64 -3.99
N LEU A 199 -9.65 19.60 -3.68
CA LEU A 199 -8.20 19.56 -3.92
C LEU A 199 -7.87 19.77 -5.40
N HIS A 200 -8.65 19.18 -6.31
CA HIS A 200 -8.43 19.23 -7.76
C HIS A 200 -8.30 20.65 -8.35
N GLU A 201 -8.86 21.68 -7.70
CA GLU A 201 -8.70 23.09 -8.10
C GLU A 201 -7.22 23.52 -8.15
N LYS A 202 -6.36 22.90 -7.32
CA LYS A 202 -4.91 23.15 -7.24
C LYS A 202 -4.10 22.61 -8.42
N CYS A 203 -4.66 21.75 -9.26
CA CYS A 203 -3.96 21.22 -10.45
C CYS A 203 -3.51 22.33 -11.43
N ARG A 204 -4.04 23.54 -11.29
CA ARG A 204 -3.60 24.75 -12.02
C ARG A 204 -2.20 25.23 -11.64
N ASN A 205 -1.70 24.87 -10.46
CA ASN A 205 -0.40 25.32 -9.94
C ASN A 205 0.41 24.14 -9.37
N PRO A 206 1.37 23.58 -10.15
CA PRO A 206 2.19 22.45 -9.70
C PRO A 206 2.99 22.67 -8.41
N ALA A 207 3.21 23.92 -7.99
CA ALA A 207 3.89 24.24 -6.74
C ALA A 207 3.03 24.02 -5.48
N GLU A 208 1.70 23.89 -5.63
CA GLU A 208 0.77 23.62 -4.51
C GLU A 208 0.50 22.12 -4.30
N LEU A 209 1.05 21.26 -5.16
CA LEU A 209 0.82 19.83 -5.15
C LEU A 209 1.87 19.14 -4.27
N VAL A 210 1.44 18.45 -3.22
CA VAL A 210 2.31 17.62 -2.35
C VAL A 210 2.03 16.13 -2.51
N LEU A 211 3.06 15.32 -2.26
CA LEU A 211 2.95 13.87 -2.14
C LEU A 211 2.61 13.49 -0.68
N VAL A 212 1.91 12.39 -0.50
CA VAL A 212 1.53 11.84 0.81
C VAL A 212 1.87 10.35 0.90
N HIS A 213 1.86 9.78 2.10
CA HIS A 213 2.18 8.37 2.33
C HIS A 213 3.54 7.93 1.76
N ILE A 214 4.51 8.87 1.73
CA ILE A 214 5.92 8.62 1.37
C ILE A 214 6.65 8.19 2.63
N LEU A 215 6.68 6.87 2.87
CA LEU A 215 7.21 6.28 4.09
C LEU A 215 8.48 5.46 3.86
N VAL A 216 9.38 5.50 4.84
CA VAL A 216 10.52 4.59 5.00
C VAL A 216 10.53 4.03 6.44
N ARG A 217 11.29 2.96 6.65
CA ARG A 217 11.57 2.44 8.00
C ARG A 217 12.86 3.03 8.53
N ARG A 218 12.93 3.31 9.83
CA ARG A 218 14.18 3.74 10.50
C ARG A 218 15.31 2.70 10.34
N SER A 219 14.96 1.42 10.25
CA SER A 219 15.89 0.32 9.98
C SER A 219 16.35 0.21 8.50
N ALA A 220 15.65 0.87 7.57
CA ALA A 220 15.92 0.86 6.14
C ALA A 220 15.49 2.18 5.48
N PRO A 221 16.18 3.32 5.75
CA PRO A 221 15.77 4.66 5.33
C PRO A 221 15.93 4.94 3.83
N SER A 222 16.40 3.95 3.06
CA SER A 222 16.52 3.97 1.60
C SER A 222 15.51 3.05 0.91
N ARG A 223 14.51 2.51 1.62
CA ARG A 223 13.44 1.69 1.03
C ARG A 223 12.07 2.24 1.35
N LEU A 224 11.23 2.34 0.32
CA LEU A 224 9.87 2.82 0.46
C LEU A 224 8.98 1.74 1.10
N VAL A 225 8.01 2.18 1.90
CA VAL A 225 6.96 1.32 2.47
C VAL A 225 5.63 1.71 1.87
N PHE A 226 5.02 0.77 1.17
CA PHE A 226 3.75 0.98 0.51
C PHE A 226 2.62 0.78 1.54
N ILE A 227 2.05 1.89 2.02
CA ILE A 227 0.81 1.92 2.81
C ILE A 227 -0.37 2.44 1.99
N ASP A 228 -1.58 2.18 2.48
CA ASP A 228 -2.87 2.65 1.99
C ASP A 228 -3.06 2.35 0.48
N ASN A 229 -2.90 1.06 0.17
CA ASN A 229 -2.76 0.51 -1.16
C ASN A 229 -4.06 -0.11 -1.71
N ALA A 230 -5.20 0.05 -1.04
CA ALA A 230 -6.48 -0.49 -1.49
C ALA A 230 -6.80 -0.18 -2.96
N GLY A 231 -6.32 0.96 -3.47
CA GLY A 231 -6.38 1.30 -4.89
C GLY A 231 -7.81 1.39 -5.42
N ARG A 232 -7.96 1.23 -6.74
CA ARG A 232 -9.23 1.37 -7.44
C ARG A 232 -9.41 0.29 -8.50
N PRO A 233 -9.88 -0.91 -8.14
CA PRO A 233 -10.01 -2.02 -9.10
C PRO A 233 -11.13 -1.82 -10.14
N GLN A 234 -12.10 -0.94 -9.87
CA GLN A 234 -13.13 -0.54 -10.84
C GLN A 234 -12.76 0.72 -11.63
N HIS A 235 -11.56 1.29 -11.45
CA HIS A 235 -11.13 2.47 -12.21
C HIS A 235 -11.04 2.14 -13.71
N PRO A 236 -11.73 2.90 -14.58
CA PRO A 236 -11.85 2.57 -16.00
C PRO A 236 -10.53 2.74 -16.76
N GLU A 237 -10.35 1.92 -17.80
CA GLU A 237 -9.10 1.85 -18.58
C GLU A 237 -8.81 3.15 -19.36
N GLU A 238 -9.85 3.85 -19.80
CA GLU A 238 -9.76 5.13 -20.50
C GLU A 238 -9.44 6.33 -19.60
N LYS A 239 -9.45 6.15 -18.27
CA LYS A 239 -9.06 7.18 -17.28
C LYS A 239 -7.82 6.83 -16.46
N LEU A 240 -7.03 5.83 -16.87
CA LEU A 240 -5.83 5.43 -16.12
C LEU A 240 -4.89 6.61 -15.90
N ASN A 241 -4.43 6.77 -14.66
CA ASN A 241 -3.58 7.87 -14.26
C ASN A 241 -2.11 7.63 -14.70
N PHE A 242 -1.77 8.09 -15.90
CA PHE A 242 -0.40 8.00 -16.43
C PHE A 242 0.57 9.00 -15.78
N ARG A 243 0.08 10.02 -15.05
CA ARG A 243 0.94 10.96 -14.30
C ARG A 243 1.75 10.25 -13.21
N LEU A 244 1.25 9.12 -12.69
CA LEU A 244 2.00 8.25 -11.76
C LEU A 244 3.33 7.75 -12.33
N LEU A 245 3.45 7.66 -13.66
CA LEU A 245 4.66 7.22 -14.37
C LEU A 245 5.56 8.39 -14.80
N GLN A 246 5.13 9.64 -14.59
CA GLN A 246 5.84 10.82 -15.11
C GLN A 246 7.22 10.96 -14.44
N GLY A 247 8.27 11.09 -15.26
CA GLY A 247 9.66 11.20 -14.82
C GLY A 247 10.36 9.86 -14.59
N ILE A 248 9.65 8.73 -14.58
CA ILE A 248 10.25 7.40 -14.37
C ILE A 248 10.95 6.93 -15.65
N ASP A 249 12.29 6.84 -15.62
CA ASP A 249 13.12 6.43 -16.78
C ASP A 249 13.40 4.91 -16.86
N ARG A 250 13.10 4.17 -15.78
CA ARG A 250 13.43 2.75 -15.61
C ARG A 250 12.37 2.00 -14.81
N PHE A 251 12.21 0.71 -15.07
CA PHE A 251 11.36 -0.19 -14.30
C PHE A 251 12.12 -1.43 -13.81
N PRO A 252 11.66 -2.15 -12.77
CA PRO A 252 12.42 -3.28 -12.23
C PRO A 252 12.34 -4.52 -13.16
N VAL A 253 13.48 -4.98 -13.68
CA VAL A 253 13.62 -6.22 -14.51
C VAL A 253 12.69 -7.35 -14.07
N GLY A 254 12.75 -7.74 -12.78
CA GLY A 254 11.99 -8.89 -12.27
C GLY A 254 10.47 -8.69 -12.32
N ALA A 255 9.99 -7.49 -12.00
CA ALA A 255 8.58 -7.16 -12.09
C ALA A 255 8.12 -7.16 -13.57
N VAL A 256 8.85 -6.46 -14.44
CA VAL A 256 8.54 -6.38 -15.87
C VAL A 256 8.54 -7.77 -16.54
N ALA A 257 9.52 -8.61 -16.23
CA ALA A 257 9.58 -9.99 -16.72
C ALA A 257 8.36 -10.82 -16.28
N THR A 258 7.90 -10.65 -15.02
CA THR A 258 6.66 -11.28 -14.53
C THR A 258 5.43 -10.78 -15.31
N LEU A 259 5.30 -9.47 -15.58
CA LEU A 259 4.22 -8.94 -16.40
C LEU A 259 4.26 -9.49 -17.84
N GLN A 260 5.44 -9.50 -18.47
CA GLN A 260 5.65 -10.01 -19.84
C GLN A 260 5.40 -11.52 -19.97
N SER A 261 5.60 -12.30 -18.89
CA SER A 261 5.41 -13.75 -18.91
C SER A 261 3.96 -14.21 -19.16
N GLY A 262 2.98 -13.31 -18.99
CA GLY A 262 1.56 -13.64 -19.05
C GLY A 262 1.04 -14.49 -17.87
N LYS A 263 1.87 -14.74 -16.84
CA LYS A 263 1.53 -15.58 -15.68
C LYS A 263 1.00 -14.81 -14.47
N LEU A 264 0.90 -13.48 -14.56
CA LEU A 264 0.54 -12.62 -13.42
C LEU A 264 -0.75 -13.08 -12.73
N GLN A 265 -1.85 -13.28 -13.49
CA GLN A 265 -3.10 -13.82 -12.94
C GLN A 265 -2.93 -15.18 -12.23
N SER A 266 -2.16 -16.13 -12.78
CA SER A 266 -2.02 -17.45 -12.14
C SER A 266 -1.17 -17.41 -10.88
N LEU A 267 -0.12 -16.58 -10.87
CA LEU A 267 0.70 -16.32 -9.68
C LEU A 267 -0.12 -15.61 -8.59
N LEU A 268 -0.93 -14.62 -8.97
CA LEU A 268 -1.87 -13.95 -8.06
C LEU A 268 -2.90 -14.90 -7.46
N LEU A 269 -3.50 -15.79 -8.26
CA LEU A 269 -4.41 -16.82 -7.74
C LEU A 269 -3.72 -17.78 -6.76
N GLU A 270 -2.48 -18.19 -7.04
CA GLU A 270 -1.70 -19.04 -6.12
C GLU A 270 -1.39 -18.30 -4.81
N SER A 271 -1.06 -17.00 -4.89
CA SER A 271 -0.78 -16.12 -3.75
C SER A 271 -2.03 -15.91 -2.88
N LEU A 272 -3.13 -15.47 -3.50
CA LEU A 272 -4.40 -15.14 -2.84
C LEU A 272 -5.05 -16.36 -2.17
N ARG A 273 -4.80 -17.58 -2.67
CA ARG A 273 -5.25 -18.81 -2.02
C ARG A 273 -4.67 -19.01 -0.62
N VAL A 274 -3.57 -18.35 -0.25
CA VAL A 274 -3.04 -18.39 1.12
C VAL A 274 -3.97 -17.64 2.11
N ASP A 275 -4.70 -16.63 1.64
CA ASP A 275 -5.73 -15.93 2.42
C ASP A 275 -7.09 -16.61 2.25
N GLN A 276 -7.40 -17.54 3.16
CA GLN A 276 -8.62 -18.35 3.09
C GLN A 276 -9.91 -17.50 3.25
N GLU A 277 -9.90 -16.50 4.12
CA GLU A 277 -11.08 -15.63 4.35
C GLU A 277 -11.42 -14.81 3.11
N LEU A 278 -10.42 -14.21 2.44
CA LEU A 278 -10.63 -13.55 1.17
C LEU A 278 -11.06 -14.55 0.11
N TRP A 279 -10.30 -15.64 -0.06
CA TRP A 279 -10.55 -16.66 -1.09
C TRP A 279 -11.97 -17.21 -1.04
N GLU A 280 -12.44 -17.66 0.11
CA GLU A 280 -13.79 -18.19 0.28
C GLU A 280 -14.87 -17.11 0.08
N SER A 281 -14.64 -15.89 0.58
CA SER A 281 -15.59 -14.78 0.40
C SER A 281 -15.81 -14.37 -1.07
N GLN A 282 -14.82 -14.62 -1.93
CA GLN A 282 -14.86 -14.32 -3.36
C GLN A 282 -15.19 -15.55 -4.22
N ALA A 283 -15.78 -16.60 -3.64
CA ALA A 283 -16.08 -17.87 -4.34
C ALA A 283 -14.84 -18.50 -5.02
N GLY A 284 -13.67 -18.33 -4.39
CA GLY A 284 -12.38 -18.83 -4.86
C GLY A 284 -11.89 -18.17 -6.15
N ALA A 285 -11.31 -18.97 -7.03
CA ALA A 285 -10.69 -18.47 -8.25
C ALA A 285 -11.68 -17.74 -9.17
N GLU A 286 -12.90 -18.25 -9.32
CA GLU A 286 -13.85 -17.72 -10.32
C GLU A 286 -14.33 -16.30 -10.00
N GLY A 287 -14.64 -15.97 -8.75
CA GLY A 287 -15.02 -14.60 -8.39
C GLY A 287 -13.83 -13.64 -8.29
N LEU A 288 -12.60 -14.15 -8.09
CA LEU A 288 -11.37 -13.35 -8.20
C LEU A 288 -10.95 -13.07 -9.66
N ARG A 289 -11.33 -13.91 -10.64
CA ARG A 289 -10.89 -13.76 -12.05
C ARG A 289 -11.16 -12.36 -12.64
N PRO A 290 -12.35 -11.73 -12.52
CA PRO A 290 -12.61 -10.43 -13.13
C PRO A 290 -11.68 -9.32 -12.59
N LEU A 291 -11.45 -9.32 -11.28
CA LEU A 291 -10.54 -8.41 -10.58
C LEU A 291 -9.10 -8.56 -11.11
N LEU A 292 -8.63 -9.80 -11.23
CA LEU A 292 -7.29 -10.09 -11.74
C LEU A 292 -7.14 -9.80 -13.24
N GLN A 293 -8.21 -9.97 -14.03
CA GLN A 293 -8.23 -9.58 -15.44
C GLN A 293 -8.03 -8.07 -15.61
N THR A 294 -8.58 -7.23 -14.73
CA THR A 294 -8.32 -5.78 -14.75
C THR A 294 -6.84 -5.47 -14.52
N ILE A 295 -6.19 -6.14 -13.55
CA ILE A 295 -4.75 -5.97 -13.30
C ILE A 295 -3.92 -6.42 -14.50
N ASP A 296 -4.24 -7.57 -15.12
CA ASP A 296 -3.58 -8.06 -16.34
C ASP A 296 -3.71 -7.08 -17.52
N ARG A 297 -4.86 -6.41 -17.69
CA ARG A 297 -5.06 -5.40 -18.74
C ARG A 297 -4.23 -4.16 -18.48
N ARG A 298 -4.22 -3.65 -17.24
CA ARG A 298 -3.36 -2.53 -16.83
C ARG A 298 -1.87 -2.87 -16.99
N ALA A 299 -1.46 -4.10 -16.70
CA ALA A 299 -0.11 -4.57 -16.96
C ALA A 299 0.26 -4.52 -18.46
N ARG A 300 -0.64 -4.93 -19.36
CA ARG A 300 -0.42 -4.82 -20.82
C ARG A 300 -0.33 -3.36 -21.28
N ILE A 301 -1.13 -2.48 -20.69
CA ILE A 301 -1.09 -1.03 -20.96
C ILE A 301 0.24 -0.43 -20.47
N LEU A 302 0.71 -0.79 -19.28
CA LEU A 302 2.02 -0.37 -18.76
C LEU A 302 3.18 -0.87 -19.64
N LEU A 303 3.15 -2.14 -20.05
CA LEU A 303 4.17 -2.70 -20.94
C LEU A 303 4.21 -1.98 -22.30
N ARG A 304 3.06 -1.62 -22.84
CA ARG A 304 2.98 -0.80 -24.06
C ARG A 304 3.55 0.60 -23.83
N TYR A 305 3.20 1.24 -22.72
CA TYR A 305 3.73 2.56 -22.34
C TYR A 305 5.27 2.56 -22.25
N ILE A 306 5.85 1.56 -21.57
CA ILE A 306 7.30 1.34 -21.47
C ILE A 306 7.94 1.24 -22.86
N GLN A 307 7.35 0.46 -23.76
CA GLN A 307 7.84 0.28 -25.13
C GLN A 307 7.73 1.57 -25.96
N GLU A 308 6.58 2.24 -25.95
CA GLU A 308 6.31 3.45 -26.74
C GLU A 308 7.20 4.63 -26.33
N HIS A 309 7.56 4.72 -25.04
CA HIS A 309 8.40 5.78 -24.49
C HIS A 309 9.89 5.39 -24.39
N ASN A 310 10.28 4.20 -24.87
CA ASN A 310 11.64 3.66 -24.82
C ASN A 310 12.25 3.66 -23.40
N LEU A 311 11.44 3.33 -22.39
CA LEU A 311 11.87 3.32 -21.00
C LEU A 311 12.69 2.07 -20.69
N THR A 312 13.66 2.20 -19.78
CA THR A 312 14.59 1.12 -19.46
C THR A 312 13.98 0.09 -18.49
N VAL A 313 14.56 -1.11 -18.45
CA VAL A 313 14.12 -2.26 -17.66
C VAL A 313 15.34 -2.91 -17.02
#